data_AF-A0A3C1LHF8-F1
#
_entry.id   AF-A0A3C1LHF8-F1
#
_cell.length_a   1.000
_cell.length_b   1.000
_cell.length_c   1.000
_cell.angle_alpha   90.00
_cell.angle_beta   90.00
_cell.angle_gamma   90.00
#
_symmetry.space_group_name_H-M   'P 1'
#
loop_
_entity.id
_entity.type
_entity.pdbx_description
1 polymer ?
#
loop_
_entity_poly.entity_id
_entity_poly.type
_entity_poly.pdbx_seq_one_letter_code
_entity_poly.pdbx_strand_id
1 'polypeptide(L)'
;YRQYSWQRQLHLFEVPFYYIEYGIAQLGAIGLWMQYKQNPQQALQNYINALQLGGTKTLPALYEAAGLKFDFSPEHIKTLMQFVKAEMDAL
;
A
#
# COMPACT_ATOMS: atom_id res chain seq x y z
N TYR A 1 -5.33 2.61 -30.70
CA TYR A 1 -4.16 2.17 -29.91
C TYR A 1 -4.45 2.09 -28.41
N ARG A 2 -4.79 3.20 -27.72
CA ARG A 2 -5.05 3.18 -26.25
C ARG A 2 -6.19 2.26 -25.80
N GLN A 3 -7.25 2.11 -26.61
CA GLN A 3 -8.42 1.28 -26.28
C GLN A 3 -8.08 -0.21 -26.02
N TYR A 4 -7.03 -0.74 -26.64
CA TYR A 4 -6.65 -2.15 -26.53
C TYR A 4 -5.37 -2.38 -25.71
N SER A 5 -4.82 -1.34 -25.09
CA SER A 5 -3.54 -1.46 -24.37
C SER A 5 -3.60 -2.40 -23.17
N TRP A 6 -4.79 -2.59 -22.58
CA TRP A 6 -5.03 -3.50 -21.46
C TRP A 6 -4.79 -4.96 -21.84
N GLN A 7 -4.91 -5.33 -23.12
CA GLN A 7 -4.65 -6.72 -23.57
C GLN A 7 -3.18 -7.12 -23.41
N ARG A 8 -2.28 -6.14 -23.22
CA ARG A 8 -0.87 -6.41 -22.90
C ARG A 8 -0.65 -6.76 -21.42
N GLN A 9 -1.66 -6.57 -20.58
CA GLN A 9 -1.57 -6.86 -19.16
C GLN A 9 -1.84 -8.34 -18.91
N LEU A 10 -0.76 -9.14 -18.82
CA LEU A 10 -0.82 -10.60 -18.66
C LEU A 10 -1.65 -11.04 -17.44
N HIS A 11 -1.62 -10.27 -16.35
CA HIS A 11 -2.38 -10.54 -15.13
C HIS A 11 -3.88 -10.74 -15.38
N LEU A 12 -4.48 -10.09 -16.38
CA LEU A 12 -5.90 -10.27 -16.69
C LEU A 12 -6.22 -11.66 -17.26
N PHE A 13 -5.22 -12.36 -17.82
CA PHE A 13 -5.35 -13.66 -18.45
C PHE A 13 -4.81 -14.79 -17.58
N GLU A 14 -3.71 -14.57 -16.87
CA GLU A 14 -3.03 -15.60 -16.09
C GLU A 14 -3.56 -15.68 -14.64
N VAL A 15 -3.82 -14.52 -14.02
CA VAL A 15 -4.19 -14.43 -12.59
C VAL A 15 -5.28 -13.38 -12.39
N PRO A 16 -6.54 -13.68 -12.78
CA PRO A 16 -7.63 -12.72 -12.73
C PRO A 16 -7.78 -12.05 -11.35
N PHE A 17 -8.12 -10.77 -11.35
CA PHE A 17 -8.25 -9.90 -10.16
C PHE A 17 -6.96 -9.58 -9.38
N TYR A 18 -5.85 -10.29 -9.57
CA TYR A 18 -4.59 -10.04 -8.85
C TYR A 18 -4.10 -8.59 -8.93
N TYR A 19 -4.36 -7.92 -10.05
CA TYR A 19 -3.83 -6.58 -10.27
C TYR A 19 -4.34 -5.53 -9.25
N ILE A 20 -5.49 -5.76 -8.60
CA ILE A 20 -5.98 -4.86 -7.55
C ILE A 20 -5.08 -4.89 -6.30
N GLU A 21 -4.38 -6.00 -6.06
CA GLU A 21 -3.52 -6.17 -4.91
C GLU A 21 -2.35 -5.18 -4.94
N TYR A 22 -1.87 -4.79 -6.12
CA TYR A 22 -0.86 -3.71 -6.24
C TYR A 22 -1.39 -2.38 -5.71
N GLY A 23 -2.65 -2.04 -6.02
CA GLY A 23 -3.27 -0.82 -5.50
C GLY A 23 -3.41 -0.84 -3.98
N ILE A 24 -3.83 -1.98 -3.43
CA ILE A 24 -3.92 -2.19 -1.99
C ILE A 24 -2.53 -2.09 -1.36
N ALA A 25 -1.55 -2.87 -1.84
CA ALA A 25 -0.19 -2.87 -1.33
C ALA A 25 0.49 -1.49 -1.41
N GLN A 26 0.21 -0.73 -2.47
CA GLN A 26 0.73 0.63 -2.62
C GLN A 26 0.19 1.58 -1.54
N LEU A 27 -1.09 1.50 -1.16
CA LEU A 27 -1.63 2.30 -0.07
C LEU A 27 -0.95 1.94 1.27
N GLY A 28 -0.74 0.64 1.53
CA GLY A 28 0.02 0.19 2.70
C GLY A 28 1.47 0.70 2.71
N ALA A 29 2.15 0.63 1.57
CA ALA A 29 3.53 1.11 1.42
C ALA A 29 3.65 2.62 1.64
N ILE A 30 2.72 3.42 1.10
CA ILE A 30 2.67 4.87 1.33
C ILE A 30 2.40 5.16 2.81
N GLY A 31 1.50 4.39 3.45
CA GLY A 31 1.24 4.52 4.88
C GLY A 31 2.50 4.27 5.74
N LEU A 32 3.26 3.21 5.44
CA LEU A 32 4.54 2.94 6.10
C LEU A 32 5.58 4.04 5.83
N TRP A 33 5.65 4.55 4.59
CA TRP A 33 6.53 5.67 4.26
C TRP A 33 6.16 6.93 5.05
N MET A 34 4.86 7.24 5.16
CA MET A 34 4.36 8.35 5.98
C MET A 34 4.73 8.18 7.46
N GLN A 35 4.58 6.97 8.02
CA GLN A 35 5.06 6.67 9.37
C GLN A 35 6.58 6.87 9.49
N TYR A 36 7.36 6.43 8.50
CA TYR A 36 8.82 6.54 8.50
C TYR A 36 9.27 8.00 8.52
N LYS A 37 8.59 8.88 7.79
CA LYS A 37 8.86 10.33 7.82
C LYS A 37 8.61 10.96 9.20
N GLN A 38 7.74 10.38 10.02
CA GLN A 38 7.42 10.86 11.36
C GLN A 38 8.32 10.24 12.44
N ASN A 39 8.51 8.92 12.39
CA ASN A 39 9.37 8.17 13.31
C ASN A 39 9.98 6.95 12.59
N PRO A 40 11.23 7.07 12.12
CA PRO A 40 11.90 5.99 11.37
C PRO A 40 12.02 4.67 12.14
N GLN A 41 12.33 4.75 13.44
CA GLN A 41 12.56 3.58 14.29
C GLN A 41 11.26 2.79 14.49
N GLN A 42 10.17 3.49 14.82
CA GLN A 42 8.86 2.87 14.99
C GLN A 42 8.35 2.28 13.67
N ALA A 43 8.50 2.98 12.55
CA ALA A 43 8.05 2.51 11.25
C ALA A 43 8.77 1.22 10.83
N LEU A 44 10.10 1.13 11.05
CA LEU A 44 10.85 -0.09 10.81
C LEU A 44 10.41 -1.23 11.73
N GLN A 45 10.16 -0.96 13.01
CA GLN A 45 9.65 -1.97 13.93
C GLN A 45 8.28 -2.51 13.50
N ASN A 46 7.36 -1.62 13.11
CA ASN A 46 6.04 -1.99 12.58
C ASN A 46 6.17 -2.85 11.32
N TYR A 47 7.04 -2.46 10.39
CA TYR A 47 7.31 -3.22 9.17
C TYR A 47 7.81 -4.64 9.48
N ILE A 48 8.80 -4.76 10.38
CA ILE A 48 9.35 -6.07 10.79
C ILE A 48 8.29 -6.93 11.46
N ASN A 49 7.48 -6.36 12.36
CA ASN A 49 6.39 -7.07 13.03
C ASN A 49 5.40 -7.68 12.03
N ALA A 50 5.00 -6.90 11.02
CA ALA A 50 4.11 -7.38 9.97
C ALA A 50 4.74 -8.50 9.12
N LEU A 51 6.03 -8.37 8.76
CA LEU A 51 6.74 -9.39 7.99
C LEU A 51 6.89 -10.73 8.75
N GLN A 52 7.12 -10.68 10.06
CA GLN A 52 7.26 -11.87 10.91
C GLN A 52 5.99 -12.75 10.92
N LEU A 53 4.82 -12.16 10.67
CA LEU A 53 3.56 -12.89 10.61
C LEU A 53 3.40 -13.69 9.31
N GLY A 54 4.09 -13.32 8.23
CA GLY A 54 4.02 -13.98 6.93
C GLY A 54 2.58 -14.21 6.46
N GLY A 55 2.32 -15.38 5.87
CA GLY A 55 0.98 -15.79 5.42
C GLY A 55 0.06 -16.33 6.52
N THR A 56 0.41 -16.19 7.81
CA THR A 56 -0.37 -16.78 8.92
C THR A 56 -1.54 -15.91 9.38
N LYS A 57 -1.66 -14.69 8.85
CA LYS A 57 -2.69 -13.70 9.21
C LYS A 57 -3.39 -13.16 7.96
N THR A 58 -4.61 -12.66 8.18
CA THR A 58 -5.37 -11.98 7.14
C THR A 58 -4.75 -10.63 6.81
N LEU A 59 -5.03 -10.11 5.61
CA LEU A 59 -4.49 -8.82 5.17
C LEU A 59 -4.82 -7.65 6.13
N PRO A 60 -6.05 -7.50 6.66
CA PRO A 60 -6.32 -6.45 7.64
C PRO A 60 -5.50 -6.56 8.92
N ALA A 61 -5.25 -7.79 9.39
CA ALA A 61 -4.43 -8.03 10.58
C ALA A 61 -2.93 -7.74 10.31
N LEU A 62 -2.45 -7.98 9.08
CA LEU A 62 -1.10 -7.57 8.67
C LEU A 62 -0.97 -6.04 8.61
N TYR A 63 -2.00 -5.33 8.15
CA TYR A 63 -2.06 -3.86 8.21
C TYR A 63 -1.98 -3.35 9.64
N GLU A 64 -2.79 -3.91 10.54
CA GLU A 64 -2.79 -3.53 11.95
C GLU A 64 -1.43 -3.77 12.60
N ALA A 65 -0.79 -4.92 12.32
CA ALA A 65 0.56 -5.23 12.80
C ALA A 65 1.63 -4.24 12.27
N ALA A 66 1.41 -3.68 11.08
CA ALA A 66 2.22 -2.60 10.51
C ALA A 66 1.86 -1.20 11.05
N GLY A 67 0.99 -1.10 12.06
CA GLY A 67 0.51 0.18 12.58
C GLY A 67 -0.36 0.96 11.60
N LEU A 68 -0.92 0.29 10.59
CA LEU A 68 -1.77 0.87 9.55
C LEU A 68 -3.24 0.51 9.80
N LYS A 69 -4.12 1.26 9.15
CA LYS A 69 -5.54 0.93 9.08
C LYS A 69 -5.84 0.34 7.71
N PHE A 70 -6.55 -0.79 7.69
CA PHE A 70 -7.09 -1.36 6.46
C PHE A 70 -8.35 -0.58 6.05
N ASP A 71 -8.13 0.64 5.55
CA ASP A 71 -9.16 1.64 5.27
C ASP A 71 -8.98 2.18 3.85
N PHE A 72 -10.01 2.00 3.02
CA PHE A 72 -10.05 2.49 1.64
C PHE A 72 -11.09 3.59 1.45
N SER A 73 -11.50 4.25 2.53
CA SER A 73 -12.36 5.43 2.45
C SER A 73 -11.70 6.52 1.60
N PRO A 74 -12.49 7.31 0.85
CA PRO A 74 -11.98 8.44 0.10
C PRO A 74 -11.13 9.39 0.95
N GLU A 75 -11.51 9.60 2.21
CA GLU A 75 -10.83 10.46 3.18
C GLU A 75 -9.43 9.93 3.52
N HIS A 76 -9.30 8.63 3.78
CA HIS A 76 -8.02 8.01 4.07
C HIS A 76 -7.08 8.07 2.86
N ILE A 77 -7.59 7.68 1.69
CA ILE A 77 -6.81 7.71 0.44
C ILE A 77 -6.36 9.14 0.13
N LYS A 78 -7.24 10.13 0.31
CA LYS A 78 -6.90 11.55 0.11
C LYS A 78 -5.74 11.98 1.00
N THR A 79 -5.74 11.57 2.28
CA THR A 79 -4.64 11.87 3.21
C THR A 79 -3.31 11.33 2.69
N LEU A 80 -3.29 10.06 2.26
CA LEU A 80 -2.09 9.44 1.70
C LEU A 80 -1.61 10.16 0.43
N MET A 81 -2.53 10.50 -0.48
CA MET A 81 -2.17 11.19 -1.72
C MET A 81 -1.69 12.63 -1.48
N GLN A 82 -2.24 13.33 -0.49
CA GLN A 82 -1.77 14.65 -0.07
C GLN A 82 -0.35 14.57 0.49
N PHE A 83 -0.04 13.54 1.28
CA PHE A 83 1.32 13.27 1.74
C PHE A 83 2.28 13.03 0.57
N VAL A 84 1.94 12.14 -0.37
CA VAL A 84 2.80 11.90 -1.56
C VAL A 84 3.02 13.18 -2.35
N LYS A 85 1.96 13.96 -2.57
CA LYS A 85 2.08 15.24 -3.27
C LYS A 85 3.04 16.20 -2.55
N ALA A 86 2.93 16.35 -1.24
CA ALA A 86 3.80 17.22 -0.47
C ALA A 86 5.27 16.79 -0.57
N GLU A 87 5.56 15.50 -0.52
CA GLU A 87 6.92 14.98 -0.69
C GLU A 87 7.44 15.17 -2.12
N MET A 88 6.58 15.06 -3.13
CA MET A 88 6.95 15.35 -4.53
C MET A 88 7.22 16.83 -4.78
N ASP A 89 6.43 17.73 -4.18
CA ASP A 89 6.58 19.18 -4.33
C ASP A 89 7.84 19.70 -3.61
N ALA A 90 8.40 18.92 -2.67
CA ALA A 90 9.62 19.23 -1.93
C ALA A 90 10.92 18.76 -2.63
N LEU A 91 10.82 18.13 -3.80
CA LEU A 91 11.95 17.75 -4.66
C LEU A 91 12.38 18.92 -5.56
#